data_AF-A0A957KMQ8-F1
#
_entry.id   AF-A0A957KMQ8-F1
#
_cell.length_a   1.000
_cell.length_b   1.000
_cell.length_c   1.000
_cell.angle_alpha   90.00
_cell.angle_beta   90.00
_cell.angle_gamma   90.00
#
_symmetry.space_group_name_H-M   'P 1'
#
loop_
_entity.id
_entity.type
_entity.pdbx_description
1 polymer ?
#
loop_
_entity_poly.entity_id
_entity_poly.type
_entity_poly.pdbx_seq_one_letter_code
_entity_poly.pdbx_strand_id
1 'polypeptide(L)'
;IPYAIDVDGQIIRIYDGVNHEAVEQTERVRYGTGMISDPRWVKIRRPVIMVGGELTLSGLDLVYDPINKFYEAPFQVKANGGMFLIDDFGRQQVRPRDLLNRWIVPLEKGVDFLTLATGRKIELPFYVMIVFSTNLEPRDLVDEAFLRRIRHKIEIGDPTYDQFREIFRRVCDAKGVRYDEQGLAY
;
A
#
# COMPACT_ATOMS: atom_id res chain seq x y z
N ILE A 1 -1.29 -5.06 13.60
CA ILE A 1 -2.49 -4.22 13.30
C ILE A 1 -3.72 -4.86 13.96
N PRO A 2 -4.81 -4.13 14.20
CA PRO A 2 -6.05 -4.75 14.67
C PRO A 2 -6.72 -5.55 13.54
N TYR A 3 -7.51 -6.57 13.88
CA TYR A 3 -8.37 -7.24 12.89
C TYR A 3 -9.42 -6.27 12.31
N ALA A 4 -10.02 -5.50 13.20
CA ALA A 4 -11.01 -4.48 12.88
C ALA A 4 -10.98 -3.38 13.94
N ILE A 5 -11.55 -2.23 13.63
CA ILE A 5 -11.82 -1.15 14.57
C ILE A 5 -13.33 -0.93 14.69
N ASP A 6 -13.78 -0.53 15.87
CA ASP A 6 -15.15 -0.09 16.10
C ASP A 6 -15.19 1.44 16.08
N VAL A 7 -16.16 2.00 15.35
CA VAL A 7 -16.45 3.42 15.36
C VAL A 7 -17.96 3.61 15.51
N ASP A 8 -18.39 3.97 16.73
CA ASP A 8 -19.80 4.15 17.10
C ASP A 8 -20.68 2.92 16.77
N GLY A 9 -20.17 1.71 17.05
CA GLY A 9 -20.89 0.47 16.75
C GLY A 9 -20.83 0.05 15.28
N GLN A 10 -20.11 0.77 14.43
CA GLN A 10 -19.79 0.34 13.07
C GLN A 10 -18.44 -0.36 13.05
N ILE A 11 -18.40 -1.59 12.56
CA ILE A 11 -17.17 -2.36 12.43
C ILE A 11 -16.49 -2.03 11.10
N ILE A 12 -15.21 -1.65 11.15
CA ILE A 12 -14.36 -1.46 9.98
C ILE A 12 -13.26 -2.52 10.00
N ARG A 13 -13.30 -3.45 9.04
CA ARG A 13 -12.29 -4.50 8.89
C ARG A 13 -11.01 -3.92 8.32
N ILE A 14 -9.90 -4.11 9.03
CA ILE A 14 -8.57 -3.63 8.64
C ILE A 14 -7.75 -4.78 8.09
N TYR A 15 -7.62 -5.87 8.86
CA TYR A 15 -6.86 -7.04 8.43
C TYR A 15 -7.68 -7.90 7.46
N ASP A 16 -6.98 -8.43 6.46
CA ASP A 16 -7.46 -9.50 5.60
C ASP A 16 -6.25 -10.35 5.17
N GLY A 17 -6.50 -11.60 4.77
CA GLY A 17 -5.45 -12.53 4.35
C GLY A 17 -4.96 -12.35 2.91
N VAL A 18 -5.48 -11.35 2.18
CA VAL A 18 -5.09 -11.06 0.80
C VAL A 18 -3.98 -10.00 0.77
N ASN A 19 -4.12 -8.96 1.59
CA ASN A 19 -3.24 -7.80 1.67
C ASN A 19 -2.23 -7.90 2.81
N HIS A 20 -2.46 -8.78 3.79
CA HIS A 20 -1.59 -8.90 4.96
C HIS A 20 -1.07 -10.33 5.11
N GLU A 21 0.25 -10.42 5.32
CA GLU A 21 0.91 -11.66 5.68
C GLU A 21 1.09 -11.71 7.20
N ALA A 22 0.35 -12.59 7.86
CA ALA A 22 0.51 -12.85 9.30
C ALA A 22 1.88 -13.47 9.60
N VAL A 23 2.50 -13.00 10.68
CA VAL A 23 3.74 -13.60 11.18
C VAL A 23 3.36 -14.55 12.29
N GLU A 24 3.74 -15.83 12.14
CA GLU A 24 3.58 -16.81 13.20
C GLU A 24 4.28 -16.32 14.47
N GLN A 25 3.51 -16.19 15.56
CA GLN A 25 4.08 -15.94 16.87
C GLN A 25 4.58 -17.29 17.43
N THR A 26 5.84 -17.61 17.16
CA THR A 26 6.50 -18.84 17.63
C THR A 26 6.61 -18.91 19.16
N GLU A 27 6.54 -17.78 19.85
CA GLU A 27 6.61 -17.74 21.31
C GLU A 27 5.41 -17.00 21.88
N ARG A 28 4.58 -17.72 22.66
CA ARG A 28 3.75 -17.08 23.68
C ARG A 28 4.71 -16.53 24.72
N VAL A 29 5.15 -15.28 24.54
CA VAL A 29 6.10 -14.66 25.45
C VAL A 29 5.47 -14.62 26.85
N ARG A 30 5.88 -15.56 27.71
CA ARG A 30 5.54 -15.52 29.13
C ARG A 30 6.42 -14.46 29.78
N TYR A 31 6.03 -13.20 29.64
CA TYR A 31 6.51 -12.18 30.57
C TYR A 31 6.02 -12.58 31.96
N GLY A 32 6.89 -12.48 32.98
CA GLY A 32 6.66 -13.00 34.35
C GLY A 32 5.41 -12.48 35.07
N THR A 33 4.66 -11.58 34.44
CA THR A 33 3.35 -11.07 34.84
C THR A 33 2.31 -11.23 33.73
N GLY A 34 2.02 -12.48 33.31
CA GLY A 34 0.72 -12.89 32.76
C GLY A 34 0.08 -12.10 31.58
N MET A 35 0.82 -11.38 30.74
CA MET A 35 0.22 -10.68 29.60
C MET A 35 0.06 -11.60 28.39
N ILE A 36 -1.17 -12.08 28.21
CA ILE A 36 -1.66 -12.71 26.97
C ILE A 36 -1.68 -11.63 25.88
N SER A 37 -1.14 -11.93 24.68
CA SER A 37 -1.27 -11.04 23.52
C SER A 37 -2.74 -10.73 23.26
N ASP A 38 -3.09 -9.45 23.09
CA ASP A 38 -4.48 -9.04 22.83
C ASP A 38 -5.00 -9.73 21.55
N PRO A 39 -6.06 -10.58 21.64
CA PRO A 39 -6.55 -11.37 20.51
C PRO A 39 -7.16 -10.52 19.39
N ARG A 40 -7.43 -9.23 19.65
CA ARG A 40 -7.93 -8.28 18.64
C ARG A 40 -6.84 -7.82 17.68
N TRP A 41 -5.57 -8.13 17.97
CA TRP A 41 -4.42 -7.72 17.21
C TRP A 41 -3.73 -8.90 16.55
N VAL A 42 -3.25 -8.67 15.33
CA VAL A 42 -2.44 -9.61 14.56
C VAL A 42 -1.10 -8.98 14.23
N LYS A 43 -0.02 -9.74 14.45
CA LYS A 43 1.33 -9.37 14.03
C LYS A 43 1.47 -9.75 12.55
N ILE A 44 1.84 -8.78 11.73
CA ILE A 44 1.97 -8.95 10.28
C ILE A 44 3.38 -8.54 9.84
N ARG A 45 3.82 -8.98 8.66
CA ARG A 45 4.92 -8.32 7.96
C ARG A 45 4.50 -6.90 7.61
N ARG A 46 5.48 -6.00 7.47
CA ARG A 46 5.20 -4.60 7.12
C ARG A 46 4.38 -4.58 5.81
N PRO A 47 3.18 -3.96 5.80
CA PRO A 47 2.27 -4.12 4.68
C PRO A 47 2.83 -3.44 3.44
N VAL A 48 2.75 -4.12 2.30
CA VAL A 48 3.05 -3.58 0.98
C VAL A 48 1.88 -3.94 0.10
N ILE A 49 1.08 -2.94 -0.25
CA ILE A 49 -0.08 -3.11 -1.12
C ILE A 49 0.24 -2.46 -2.46
N MET A 50 -0.01 -3.20 -3.54
CA MET A 50 0.20 -2.75 -4.91
C MET A 50 -1.13 -2.79 -5.65
N VAL A 51 -1.44 -1.72 -6.37
CA VAL A 51 -2.64 -1.60 -7.22
C VAL A 51 -2.24 -1.05 -8.59
N GLY A 52 -2.91 -1.51 -9.64
CA GLY A 52 -2.66 -1.11 -11.03
C GLY A 52 -3.79 -0.26 -11.62
N GLY A 53 -4.14 -0.56 -12.87
CA GLY A 53 -5.18 0.15 -13.64
C GLY A 53 -6.61 -0.01 -13.11
N GLU A 54 -6.84 -0.99 -12.24
CA GLU A 54 -8.11 -1.29 -11.59
C GLU A 54 -8.47 -0.35 -10.43
N LEU A 55 -7.54 0.52 -10.01
CA LEU A 55 -7.78 1.47 -8.94
C LEU A 55 -8.89 2.47 -9.32
N THR A 56 -9.92 2.54 -8.49
CA THR A 56 -11.00 3.53 -8.57
C THR A 56 -10.98 4.46 -7.37
N LEU A 57 -11.62 5.64 -7.46
CA LEU A 57 -11.79 6.52 -6.29
C LEU A 57 -12.58 5.85 -5.17
N SER A 58 -13.59 5.05 -5.51
CA SER A 58 -14.38 4.32 -4.51
C SER A 58 -13.56 3.31 -3.72
N GLY A 59 -12.48 2.77 -4.30
CA GLY A 59 -11.52 1.91 -3.60
C GLY A 59 -10.66 2.66 -2.55
N LEU A 60 -10.73 3.99 -2.52
CA LEU A 60 -10.08 4.84 -1.53
C LEU A 60 -11.01 5.27 -0.39
N ASP A 61 -12.28 4.86 -0.44
CA ASP A 61 -13.28 5.11 0.58
C ASP A 61 -13.68 3.81 1.29
N LEU A 62 -14.40 3.95 2.41
CA LEU A 62 -14.95 2.79 3.12
C LEU A 62 -16.06 2.14 2.28
N VAL A 63 -15.94 0.84 2.05
CA VAL A 63 -16.96 0.07 1.31
C VAL A 63 -17.82 -0.68 2.30
N TYR A 64 -19.09 -0.30 2.43
CA TYR A 64 -20.02 -0.97 3.34
C TYR A 64 -20.60 -2.25 2.72
N ASP A 65 -20.50 -3.37 3.42
CA ASP A 65 -21.19 -4.61 3.11
C ASP A 65 -22.57 -4.63 3.81
N PRO A 66 -23.69 -4.51 3.07
CA PRO A 66 -25.02 -4.46 3.66
C PRO A 66 -25.52 -5.83 4.15
N ILE A 67 -24.88 -6.94 3.77
CA ILE A 67 -25.26 -8.30 4.19
C ILE A 67 -24.57 -8.60 5.52
N ASN A 68 -23.25 -8.46 5.55
CA ASN A 68 -22.44 -8.78 6.73
C ASN A 68 -22.35 -7.62 7.75
N LYS A 69 -22.84 -6.42 7.39
CA LYS A 69 -22.95 -5.23 8.25
C LYS A 69 -21.61 -4.71 8.78
N PHE A 70 -20.57 -4.73 7.95
CA PHE A 70 -19.27 -4.13 8.26
C PHE A 70 -18.74 -3.33 7.08
N TYR A 71 -17.78 -2.44 7.32
CA TYR A 71 -17.04 -1.72 6.30
C TYR A 71 -15.72 -2.41 6.00
N GLU A 72 -15.36 -2.46 4.73
CA GLU A 72 -14.01 -2.75 4.32
C GLU A 72 -13.16 -1.47 4.32
N ALA A 73 -12.00 -1.51 4.96
CA ALA A 73 -11.05 -0.42 4.90
C ALA A 73 -10.45 -0.26 3.49
N PRO A 74 -10.21 0.98 3.05
CA PRO A 74 -9.55 1.23 1.77
C PRO A 74 -8.05 0.89 1.82
N PHE A 75 -7.42 0.76 0.65
CA PHE A 75 -6.05 0.27 0.53
C PHE A 75 -5.02 1.08 1.32
N GLN A 76 -5.13 2.41 1.35
CA GLN A 76 -4.20 3.25 2.10
C GLN A 76 -4.27 3.01 3.62
N VAL A 77 -5.42 2.62 4.15
CA VAL A 77 -5.60 2.28 5.57
C VAL A 77 -5.01 0.91 5.87
N LYS A 78 -5.18 -0.05 4.95
CA LYS A 78 -4.57 -1.39 5.06
C LYS A 78 -3.04 -1.32 4.94
N ALA A 79 -2.53 -0.47 4.06
CA ALA A 79 -1.09 -0.23 3.88
C ALA A 79 -0.47 0.66 4.98
N ASN A 80 -1.23 1.09 5.97
CA ASN A 80 -0.78 2.04 6.97
C ASN A 80 0.44 1.52 7.76
N GLY A 81 1.45 2.36 7.96
CA GLY A 81 2.76 1.98 8.51
C GLY A 81 3.69 1.26 7.52
N GLY A 82 3.22 0.98 6.30
CA GLY A 82 3.96 0.32 5.22
C GLY A 82 3.99 1.15 3.95
N MET A 83 3.83 0.49 2.81
CA MET A 83 3.89 1.09 1.48
C MET A 83 2.61 0.81 0.68
N PHE A 84 2.12 1.82 -0.03
CA PHE A 84 1.06 1.71 -1.00
C PHE A 84 1.60 2.14 -2.38
N LEU A 85 1.83 1.15 -3.25
CA LEU A 85 2.36 1.36 -4.59
C LEU A 85 1.21 1.38 -5.60
N ILE A 86 1.17 2.43 -6.41
CA ILE A 86 0.24 2.56 -7.52
C ILE A 86 1.06 2.45 -8.80
N ASP A 87 0.89 1.33 -9.49
CA ASP A 87 1.59 1.04 -10.73
C ASP A 87 0.80 1.54 -11.95
N ASP A 88 1.51 1.75 -13.05
CA ASP A 88 0.97 2.34 -14.28
C ASP A 88 0.14 3.63 -14.03
N PHE A 89 0.60 4.46 -13.10
CA PHE A 89 -0.09 5.70 -12.72
C PHE A 89 -0.28 6.61 -13.94
N GLY A 90 -1.52 7.04 -14.19
CA GLY A 90 -1.91 7.73 -15.43
C GLY A 90 -2.69 6.87 -16.42
N ARG A 91 -2.74 5.55 -16.22
CA ARG A 91 -3.50 4.61 -17.06
C ARG A 91 -4.77 4.08 -16.39
N GLN A 92 -5.10 4.57 -15.20
CA GLN A 92 -6.34 4.25 -14.50
C GLN A 92 -7.54 4.92 -15.18
N GLN A 93 -8.73 4.37 -14.94
CA GLN A 93 -10.00 5.01 -15.35
C GLN A 93 -10.21 6.36 -14.64
N VAL A 94 -9.71 6.49 -13.41
CA VAL A 94 -9.70 7.74 -12.65
C VAL A 94 -8.55 8.64 -13.12
N ARG A 95 -8.79 9.95 -13.20
CA ARG A 95 -7.76 10.91 -13.56
C ARG A 95 -6.69 11.00 -12.46
N PRO A 96 -5.38 11.03 -12.79
CA PRO A 96 -4.30 11.19 -11.81
C PRO A 96 -4.48 12.34 -10.83
N ARG A 97 -5.01 13.47 -11.33
CA ARG A 97 -5.31 14.65 -10.52
C ARG A 97 -6.30 14.35 -9.39
N ASP A 98 -7.31 13.53 -9.63
CA ASP A 98 -8.34 13.21 -8.65
C ASP A 98 -7.76 12.32 -7.53
N LEU A 99 -6.91 11.36 -7.90
CA LEU A 99 -6.16 10.54 -6.94
C LEU A 99 -5.23 11.41 -6.08
N LEU A 100 -4.46 12.30 -6.70
CA LEU A 100 -3.56 13.18 -5.95
C LEU A 100 -4.32 14.14 -5.05
N ASN A 101 -5.41 14.74 -5.52
CA ASN A 101 -6.29 15.60 -4.71
C ASN A 101 -6.79 14.88 -3.45
N ARG A 102 -7.13 13.59 -3.57
CA ARG A 102 -7.61 12.79 -2.44
C ARG A 102 -6.57 12.66 -1.31
N TRP A 103 -5.28 12.67 -1.65
CA TRP A 103 -4.19 12.50 -0.68
C TRP A 103 -3.44 13.76 -0.31
N ILE A 104 -3.73 14.91 -0.92
CA ILE A 104 -3.15 16.21 -0.50
C ILE A 104 -3.24 16.40 1.01
N VAL A 105 -4.47 16.34 1.55
CA VAL A 105 -4.71 16.64 2.96
C VAL A 105 -4.16 15.54 3.88
N PRO A 106 -4.35 14.23 3.59
CA PRO A 106 -3.71 13.16 4.37
C PRO A 106 -2.19 13.23 4.42
N LEU A 107 -1.52 13.52 3.30
CA LEU A 107 -0.06 13.66 3.25
C LEU A 107 0.43 14.89 4.03
N GLU A 108 -0.32 15.99 4.03
CA GLU A 108 0.04 17.21 4.76
C GLU A 108 -0.23 17.11 6.28
N LYS A 109 -1.33 16.46 6.68
CA LYS A 109 -1.77 16.42 8.09
C LYS A 109 -1.43 15.12 8.82
N GLY A 110 -1.06 14.06 8.11
CA GLY A 110 -0.87 12.73 8.69
C GLY A 110 -2.16 12.05 9.16
N VAL A 111 -3.32 12.52 8.68
CA VAL A 111 -4.65 11.95 8.99
C VAL A 111 -5.53 11.86 7.75
N ASP A 112 -6.15 10.71 7.54
CA ASP A 112 -7.14 10.48 6.48
C ASP A 112 -8.56 10.62 7.02
N PHE A 113 -9.40 11.32 6.25
CA PHE A 113 -10.79 11.53 6.59
C PHE A 113 -11.65 10.60 5.75
N LEU A 114 -12.34 9.66 6.39
CA LEU A 114 -13.26 8.76 5.74
C LEU A 114 -14.69 9.03 6.17
N THR A 115 -15.64 8.75 5.29
CA THR A 115 -17.07 8.96 5.55
C THR A 115 -17.77 7.60 5.64
N LEU A 116 -18.47 7.37 6.75
CA LEU A 116 -19.33 6.20 6.94
C LEU A 116 -20.60 6.36 6.08
N ALA A 117 -21.32 5.26 5.82
CA ALA A 117 -22.60 5.32 5.09
C ALA A 117 -23.67 6.14 5.83
N THR A 118 -23.48 6.36 7.13
CA THR A 118 -24.29 7.28 7.96
C THR A 118 -24.03 8.76 7.67
N GLY A 119 -23.03 9.09 6.83
CA GLY A 119 -22.56 10.45 6.57
C GLY A 119 -21.57 10.99 7.60
N ARG A 120 -21.31 10.24 8.68
CA ARG A 120 -20.35 10.64 9.71
C ARG A 120 -18.92 10.55 9.18
N LYS A 121 -18.12 11.58 9.48
CA LYS A 121 -16.69 11.62 9.18
C LYS A 121 -15.88 11.05 10.34
N ILE A 122 -14.86 10.29 10.01
CA ILE A 122 -13.92 9.69 10.95
C ILE A 122 -12.50 10.05 10.54
N GLU A 123 -11.61 10.13 11.52
CA GLU A 123 -10.19 10.39 11.31
C GLU A 123 -9.41 9.11 11.55
N LEU A 124 -8.55 8.74 10.60
CA LEU A 124 -7.63 7.62 10.74
C LEU A 124 -6.19 8.11 10.55
N PRO A 125 -5.20 7.58 11.31
CA PRO A 125 -3.82 7.95 11.09
C PRO A 125 -3.35 7.56 9.69
N PHE A 126 -2.60 8.45 9.05
CA PHE A 126 -2.08 8.27 7.69
C PHE A 126 -0.54 8.26 7.71
N TYR A 127 0.00 7.08 7.99
CA TYR A 127 1.44 6.77 8.06
C TYR A 127 1.87 5.82 6.94
N VAL A 128 1.22 5.91 5.78
CA VAL A 128 1.54 5.11 4.60
C VAL A 128 2.54 5.84 3.72
N MET A 129 3.53 5.11 3.20
CA MET A 129 4.39 5.60 2.13
C MET A 129 3.70 5.35 0.79
N ILE A 130 3.19 6.41 0.15
CA ILE A 130 2.63 6.30 -1.20
C ILE A 130 3.76 6.38 -2.22
N VAL A 131 3.77 5.43 -3.15
CA VAL A 131 4.69 5.40 -4.29
C VAL A 131 3.87 5.31 -5.57
N PHE A 132 4.25 6.11 -6.57
CA PHE A 132 3.68 6.08 -7.91
C PHE A 132 4.74 5.55 -8.88
N SER A 133 4.38 4.59 -9.70
CA SER A 133 5.17 4.08 -10.81
C SER A 133 4.44 4.37 -12.11
N THR A 134 5.15 4.82 -13.13
CA THR A 134 4.56 5.20 -14.42
C THR A 134 5.62 5.23 -15.51
N ASN A 135 5.21 4.83 -16.70
CA ASN A 135 5.99 4.96 -17.93
C ASN A 135 5.65 6.26 -18.69
N LEU A 136 4.76 7.09 -18.15
CA LEU A 136 4.39 8.38 -18.75
C LEU A 136 5.30 9.48 -18.22
N GLU A 137 5.51 10.52 -19.03
CA GLU A 137 6.28 11.66 -18.57
C GLU A 137 5.50 12.42 -17.48
N PRO A 138 6.16 12.92 -16.42
CA PRO A 138 5.49 13.58 -15.30
C PRO A 138 4.55 14.74 -15.70
N ARG A 139 4.89 15.44 -16.79
CA ARG A 139 4.10 16.56 -17.34
C ARG A 139 2.75 16.14 -17.94
N ASP A 140 2.61 14.88 -18.35
CA ASP A 140 1.38 14.35 -18.91
C ASP A 140 0.40 13.87 -17.82
N LEU A 141 0.89 13.71 -16.59
CA LEU A 141 0.09 13.24 -15.47
C LEU A 141 -0.64 14.39 -14.77
N VAL A 142 0.09 15.46 -14.46
CA VAL A 142 -0.41 16.62 -13.70
C VAL A 142 0.41 17.88 -13.96
N ASP A 143 -0.13 19.03 -13.54
CA ASP A 143 0.56 20.31 -13.61
C ASP A 143 1.80 20.40 -12.69
N GLU A 144 2.61 21.43 -12.93
CA GLU A 144 3.84 21.66 -12.18
C GLU A 144 3.59 21.90 -10.67
N ALA A 145 2.45 22.49 -10.31
CA ALA A 145 2.11 22.75 -8.91
C ALA A 145 1.89 21.46 -8.12
N PHE A 146 1.32 20.42 -8.75
CA PHE A 146 1.24 19.08 -8.17
C PHE A 146 2.59 18.39 -8.11
N LEU A 147 3.38 18.46 -9.18
CA LEU A 147 4.70 17.83 -9.21
C LEU A 147 5.62 18.38 -8.11
N ARG A 148 5.45 19.65 -7.69
CA ARG A 148 6.19 20.24 -6.56
C ARG A 148 5.85 19.59 -5.21
N ARG A 149 4.68 18.96 -5.06
CA ARG A 149 4.28 18.24 -3.84
C ARG A 149 4.90 16.85 -3.75
N ILE A 150 5.27 16.28 -4.90
CA ILE A 150 6.00 15.00 -4.98
C ILE A 150 7.50 15.31 -4.88
N ARG A 151 8.05 15.22 -3.67
CA ARG A 151 9.45 15.62 -3.42
C ARG A 151 10.46 14.74 -4.17
N HIS A 152 10.28 13.42 -4.10
CA HIS A 152 11.21 12.46 -4.69
C HIS A 152 10.69 11.98 -6.03
N LYS A 153 11.53 12.09 -7.06
CA LYS A 153 11.28 11.57 -8.41
C LYS A 153 12.53 10.79 -8.78
N ILE A 154 12.36 9.50 -9.05
CA ILE A 154 13.47 8.61 -9.37
C ILE A 154 13.21 8.13 -10.78
N GLU A 155 14.06 8.55 -11.70
CA GLU A 155 14.05 8.02 -13.06
C GLU A 155 14.76 6.66 -13.04
N ILE A 156 14.08 5.65 -13.59
CA ILE A 156 14.64 4.32 -13.79
C ILE A 156 14.89 4.17 -15.28
N GLY A 157 16.14 4.36 -15.69
CA GLY A 157 16.58 4.14 -17.06
C GLY A 157 16.89 2.67 -17.34
N ASP A 158 17.21 2.39 -18.59
CA ASP A 158 17.69 1.06 -18.99
C ASP A 158 19.00 0.71 -18.26
N PRO A 159 19.13 -0.52 -17.74
CA PRO A 159 20.35 -0.93 -17.08
C PRO A 159 21.50 -1.00 -18.10
N THR A 160 22.70 -0.60 -17.69
CA THR A 160 23.90 -0.92 -18.47
C THR A 160 24.10 -2.43 -18.55
N TYR A 161 24.89 -2.92 -19.51
CA TYR A 161 25.18 -4.35 -19.63
C TYR A 161 25.71 -4.95 -18.32
N ASP A 162 26.62 -4.25 -17.63
CA ASP A 162 27.16 -4.72 -16.35
C ASP A 162 26.12 -4.72 -15.22
N GLN A 163 25.23 -3.73 -15.19
CA GLN A 163 24.11 -3.70 -14.24
C GLN A 163 23.13 -4.82 -14.52
N PHE A 164 22.79 -5.05 -15.79
CA PHE A 164 21.92 -6.14 -16.21
C PHE A 164 22.53 -7.50 -15.86
N ARG A 165 23.83 -7.69 -16.10
CA ARG A 165 24.59 -8.88 -15.69
C ARG A 165 24.48 -9.15 -14.20
N GLU A 166 24.63 -8.12 -13.37
CA GLU A 166 24.51 -8.23 -11.92
C GLU A 166 23.06 -8.54 -11.49
N ILE A 167 22.07 -7.90 -12.11
CA ILE A 167 20.64 -8.20 -11.90
C ILE A 167 20.37 -9.67 -12.23
N PHE A 168 20.83 -10.14 -13.39
CA PHE A 168 20.65 -11.51 -13.84
C PHE A 168 21.27 -12.51 -12.86
N ARG A 169 22.49 -12.25 -12.39
CA ARG A 169 23.17 -13.09 -11.38
C ARG A 169 22.36 -13.19 -10.09
N ARG A 170 21.87 -12.06 -9.55
CA ARG A 170 21.04 -12.05 -8.33
C ARG A 170 19.74 -12.84 -8.51
N VAL A 171 19.13 -12.75 -9.71
CA VAL A 171 17.92 -13.51 -10.03
C VAL A 171 18.22 -15.01 -10.12
N CYS A 172 19.35 -15.41 -10.71
CA CYS A 172 19.82 -16.79 -10.72
C CYS A 172 19.98 -17.32 -9.30
N ASP A 173 20.69 -16.59 -8.43
CA ASP A 173 20.92 -16.98 -7.03
C ASP A 173 19.60 -17.11 -6.26
N ALA A 174 18.71 -16.12 -6.38
CA ALA A 174 17.40 -16.13 -5.72
C ALA A 174 16.50 -17.29 -6.17
N LYS A 175 16.66 -17.75 -7.41
CA LYS A 175 15.94 -18.90 -7.98
C LYS A 175 16.68 -20.23 -7.82
N GLY A 176 17.88 -20.24 -7.24
CA GLY A 176 18.71 -21.43 -7.11
C GLY A 176 19.22 -21.99 -8.45
N VAL A 177 19.30 -21.15 -9.49
CA VAL A 177 19.81 -21.51 -10.81
C VAL A 177 21.28 -21.11 -10.90
N ARG A 178 22.13 -21.99 -11.43
CA ARG A 178 23.55 -21.65 -11.64
C ARG A 178 23.68 -20.55 -12.69
N TYR A 179 24.38 -19.47 -12.34
CA TYR A 179 24.75 -18.42 -13.27
C TYR A 179 25.67 -18.96 -14.37
N ASP A 180 25.38 -18.59 -15.63
CA ASP A 180 26.19 -18.89 -16.80
C ASP A 180 26.36 -17.64 -17.66
N GLU A 181 27.61 -17.37 -18.06
CA GLU A 181 27.98 -16.20 -18.85
C GLU A 181 27.47 -16.30 -20.28
N GLN A 182 27.52 -17.50 -20.86
CA GLN A 182 27.08 -17.71 -22.24
C GLN A 182 25.57 -17.57 -22.36
N GLY A 183 24.82 -18.11 -21.39
CA GLY A 183 23.37 -17.92 -21.29
C GLY A 183 22.94 -16.47 -21.07
N LEU A 184 23.78 -15.60 -20.49
CA LEU A 184 23.50 -14.17 -20.38
C LEU A 184 23.69 -13.42 -21.71
N ALA A 185 24.65 -13.86 -22.53
CA ALA A 185 25.01 -13.20 -23.78
C ALA A 185 24.17 -13.63 -25.00
N TYR A 186 23.33 -14.66 -24.84
CA TYR A 186 22.42 -15.20 -25.86
C TYR A 186 21.11 -14.42 -25.93
#